data_AF-A0A8J6HNF7-F1
#
_entry.id   AF-A0A8J6HNF7-F1
#
_cell.length_a   1.000
_cell.length_b   1.000
_cell.length_c   1.000
_cell.angle_alpha   90.00
_cell.angle_beta   90.00
_cell.angle_gamma   90.00
#
_symmetry.space_group_name_H-M   'P 1'
#
loop_
_entity.id
_entity.type
_entity.pdbx_description
1 polymer ?
#
loop_
_entity_poly.entity_id
_entity_poly.type
_entity_poly.pdbx_seq_one_letter_code
_entity_poly.pdbx_strand_id
1 'polypeptide(L)'
;MYLLLDGLDEIDSDCIPIALKFIKNISSLGHRVLITSRENLEQQVSHELNIFPIKIEELTEEQQRTYIQERLQDFYQEDEVEHIINKIYANVDIVNSRHLLGVPLQLFMITENFLNNKNLWTESDQEIFVLTKMYKIFFQGKKMHQLRKVGVHEHEDQIGFDFDLYLEQYELPALKSCLDTTTFDKLKINLGRSQKFLEKLKIGDPFGIVSRVTDDNQAIFNHQTYAEYFACAWMKNNLDKVSLLQDDLFTKKNQNLRLIFDIMMAENSALHLAVIYRHVELVSKHLDKREVKDECGRSPLQLLCTYGVEHPLLQKNRGNISKRDLETR
;
A
#
# COMPACT_ATOMS: atom_id res chain seq x y z
N MET A 1 27.49 -10.75 24.15
CA MET A 1 26.09 -11.12 23.91
C MET A 1 25.46 -10.07 23.03
N TYR A 2 24.69 -10.50 22.04
CA TYR A 2 23.89 -9.63 21.18
C TYR A 2 22.44 -9.72 21.62
N LEU A 3 21.75 -8.59 21.70
CA LEU A 3 20.30 -8.54 21.79
C LEU A 3 19.77 -7.85 20.54
N LEU A 4 18.70 -8.39 19.96
CA LEU A 4 17.94 -7.76 18.90
C LEU A 4 16.60 -7.33 19.48
N LEU A 5 16.28 -6.06 19.32
CA LEU A 5 14.98 -5.46 19.65
C LEU A 5 14.33 -5.05 18.34
N ASP A 6 13.28 -5.77 17.96
CA ASP A 6 12.60 -5.56 16.69
C ASP A 6 11.37 -4.65 16.89
N GLY A 7 11.20 -3.63 16.03
CA GLY A 7 10.02 -2.78 15.97
C GLY A 7 9.89 -1.77 17.12
N LEU A 8 10.88 -0.90 17.34
CA LEU A 8 10.77 0.14 18.38
C LEU A 8 9.62 1.15 18.11
N ASP A 9 9.23 1.38 16.86
CA ASP A 9 8.05 2.18 16.52
C ASP A 9 6.72 1.47 16.84
N GLU A 10 6.80 0.18 17.16
CA GLU A 10 5.67 -0.63 17.60
C GLU A 10 5.53 -0.69 19.12
N ILE A 11 6.06 0.27 19.89
CA ILE A 11 5.67 0.47 21.29
C ILE A 11 4.97 1.81 21.45
N ASP A 12 4.25 2.00 22.56
CA ASP A 12 3.59 3.28 22.81
C ASP A 12 4.61 4.41 22.94
N SER A 13 4.27 5.59 22.43
CA SER A 13 5.22 6.72 22.38
C SER A 13 5.75 7.12 23.76
N ASP A 14 4.95 6.96 24.81
CA ASP A 14 5.33 7.20 26.20
C ASP A 14 6.33 6.16 26.75
N CYS A 15 6.36 4.96 26.15
CA CYS A 15 7.29 3.89 26.51
C CYS A 15 8.65 4.02 25.80
N ILE A 16 8.75 4.79 24.72
CA ILE A 16 9.99 4.96 23.95
C ILE A 16 11.15 5.48 24.83
N PRO A 17 11.00 6.54 25.66
CA PRO A 17 12.09 7.01 26.51
C PRO A 17 12.57 5.95 27.52
N ILE A 18 11.64 5.13 28.03
CA ILE A 18 11.94 4.05 28.96
C ILE A 18 12.75 2.95 28.25
N ALA A 19 12.32 2.54 27.06
CA ALA A 19 13.00 1.56 26.24
C ALA A 19 14.43 2.02 25.88
N LEU A 20 14.60 3.28 25.46
CA LEU A 20 15.91 3.85 25.14
C LEU A 20 16.84 3.86 26.37
N LYS A 21 16.32 4.21 27.55
CA LYS A 21 17.09 4.16 28.80
C LYS A 21 17.51 2.72 29.15
N PHE A 22 16.61 1.75 28.98
CA PHE A 22 16.90 0.34 29.19
C PHE A 22 18.00 -0.16 28.25
N ILE A 23 17.91 0.18 26.96
CA ILE A 23 18.91 -0.13 25.94
C ILE A 23 20.28 0.45 26.31
N LYS A 24 20.32 1.72 26.74
CA LYS A 24 21.54 2.40 27.18
C LYS A 24 22.18 1.70 28.37
N ASN A 25 21.37 1.29 29.35
CA ASN A 25 21.85 0.53 30.51
C ASN A 25 22.43 -0.83 30.09
N ILE A 26 21.74 -1.58 29.23
CA ILE A 26 22.26 -2.86 28.72
C ILE A 26 23.58 -2.66 27.98
N SER A 27 23.66 -1.64 27.13
CA SER A 27 24.88 -1.33 26.40
C SER A 27 26.03 -0.97 27.34
N SER A 28 25.75 -0.27 28.44
CA SER A 28 26.76 0.09 29.46
C SER A 28 27.34 -1.13 30.19
N LEU A 29 26.61 -2.25 30.21
CA LEU A 29 27.08 -3.53 30.76
C LEU A 29 27.95 -4.32 29.77
N GLY A 30 28.27 -3.76 28.60
CA GLY A 30 29.12 -4.39 27.58
C GLY A 30 28.38 -5.27 26.59
N HIS A 31 27.04 -5.25 26.58
CA HIS A 31 26.23 -5.95 25.59
C HIS A 31 26.07 -5.11 24.32
N ARG A 32 25.94 -5.78 23.16
CA ARG A 32 25.62 -5.13 21.89
C ARG A 32 24.12 -5.25 21.65
N VAL A 33 23.44 -4.13 21.41
CA VAL A 33 22.00 -4.11 21.15
C VAL A 33 21.77 -3.62 19.72
N LEU A 34 21.09 -4.43 18.93
CA LEU A 34 20.57 -4.09 17.62
C LEU A 34 19.11 -3.69 17.79
N ILE A 35 18.70 -2.61 17.14
CA ILE A 35 17.35 -2.06 17.23
C ILE A 35 16.86 -1.84 15.80
N THR A 36 15.63 -2.25 15.52
CA THR A 36 14.95 -1.89 14.27
C THR A 36 13.83 -0.90 14.60
N SER A 37 13.58 0.04 13.69
CA SER A 37 12.44 0.95 13.76
C SER A 37 12.14 1.51 12.38
N ARG A 38 10.96 2.10 12.21
CA ARG A 38 10.67 3.01 11.09
C ARG A 38 11.48 4.32 11.18
N GLU A 39 11.58 5.00 10.04
CA GLU A 39 12.39 6.21 9.85
C GLU A 39 11.94 7.39 10.73
N ASN A 40 10.67 7.45 11.14
CA ASN A 40 10.14 8.52 11.98
C ASN A 40 10.79 8.60 13.38
N LEU A 41 11.39 7.52 13.87
CA LEU A 41 12.11 7.50 15.14
C LEU A 41 13.63 7.73 15.00
N GLU A 42 14.15 7.83 13.77
CA GLU A 42 15.59 7.88 13.49
C GLU A 42 16.31 8.97 14.30
N GLN A 43 15.81 10.20 14.26
CA GLN A 43 16.45 11.34 14.92
C GLN A 43 16.47 11.17 16.45
N GLN A 44 15.34 10.75 17.03
CA GLN A 44 15.22 10.57 18.47
C GLN A 44 16.16 9.47 18.97
N VAL A 45 16.15 8.31 18.31
CA VAL A 45 16.98 7.15 18.68
C VAL A 45 18.46 7.48 18.54
N SER A 46 18.84 8.09 17.41
CA SER A 46 20.23 8.47 17.13
C SER A 46 20.77 9.47 18.14
N HIS A 47 19.95 10.46 18.54
CA HIS A 47 20.32 11.46 19.54
C HIS A 47 20.47 10.85 20.94
N GLU A 48 19.47 10.11 21.42
CA GLU A 48 19.42 9.60 22.80
C GLU A 48 20.48 8.53 23.09
N LEU A 49 20.73 7.67 22.09
CA LEU A 49 21.71 6.59 22.18
C LEU A 49 23.10 7.00 21.67
N ASN A 50 23.21 8.17 21.02
CA ASN A 50 24.44 8.65 20.36
C ASN A 50 25.00 7.60 19.38
N ILE A 51 24.15 7.16 18.46
CA ILE A 51 24.47 6.13 17.46
C ILE A 51 24.21 6.65 16.04
N PHE A 52 24.81 5.97 15.06
CA PHE A 52 24.49 6.16 13.65
C PHE A 52 23.49 5.09 13.20
N PRO A 53 22.35 5.49 12.62
CA PRO A 53 21.37 4.55 12.10
C PRO A 53 21.87 3.92 10.80
N ILE A 54 21.55 2.65 10.60
CA ILE A 54 21.73 1.96 9.32
C ILE A 54 20.33 1.84 8.71
N LYS A 55 20.16 2.35 7.49
CA LYS A 55 18.91 2.25 6.74
C LYS A 55 18.89 0.96 5.94
N ILE A 56 17.77 0.24 6.03
CA ILE A 56 17.45 -0.82 5.07
C ILE A 56 16.84 -0.12 3.87
N GLU A 57 17.64 0.00 2.82
CA GLU A 57 17.22 0.60 1.56
C GLU A 57 16.26 -0.36 0.82
N GLU A 58 15.52 0.21 -0.11
CA GLU A 58 14.73 -0.56 -1.06
C GLU A 58 15.60 -1.50 -1.89
N LEU A 59 15.04 -2.64 -2.29
CA LEU A 59 15.70 -3.54 -3.22
C LEU A 59 15.97 -2.82 -4.54
N THR A 60 17.21 -2.94 -5.02
CA THR A 60 17.57 -2.51 -6.38
C THR A 60 16.86 -3.38 -7.42
N GLU A 61 16.72 -2.89 -8.65
CA GLU A 61 16.10 -3.66 -9.74
C GLU A 61 16.73 -5.04 -9.93
N GLU A 62 18.06 -5.14 -9.82
CA GLU A 62 18.78 -6.41 -9.90
C GLU A 62 18.38 -7.36 -8.76
N GLN A 63 18.31 -6.87 -7.53
CA GLN A 63 17.86 -7.67 -6.38
C GLN A 63 16.40 -8.06 -6.48
N GLN A 64 15.54 -7.19 -6.98
CA GLN A 64 14.12 -7.46 -7.22
C GLN A 64 13.95 -8.57 -8.26
N ARG A 65 14.64 -8.48 -9.41
CA ARG A 65 14.64 -9.52 -10.46
C ARG A 65 15.14 -10.86 -9.90
N THR A 66 16.26 -10.83 -9.17
CA THR A 66 16.83 -12.03 -8.53
C THR A 66 15.83 -12.67 -7.57
N TYR A 67 15.19 -11.86 -6.71
CA TYR A 67 14.18 -12.36 -5.78
C TYR A 67 13.00 -13.04 -6.49
N ILE A 68 12.47 -12.42 -7.56
CA ILE A 68 11.36 -12.99 -8.33
C ILE A 68 11.80 -14.30 -8.99
N GLN A 69 12.98 -14.32 -9.60
CA GLN A 69 13.53 -15.49 -10.27
C GLN A 69 13.72 -16.65 -9.30
N GLU A 70 14.44 -16.44 -8.20
CA GLU A 70 14.68 -17.47 -7.18
C GLU A 70 13.39 -18.05 -6.61
N ARG A 71 12.35 -17.23 -6.48
CA ARG A 71 11.07 -17.63 -5.91
C ARG A 71 10.18 -18.42 -6.88
N LEU A 72 10.30 -18.17 -8.18
CA LEU A 72 9.43 -18.76 -9.21
C LEU A 72 10.10 -19.92 -9.98
N GLN A 73 11.43 -19.99 -10.01
CA GLN A 73 12.18 -20.97 -10.80
C GLN A 73 11.83 -22.45 -10.50
N ASP A 74 11.40 -22.76 -9.28
CA ASP A 74 11.01 -24.12 -8.91
C ASP A 74 9.62 -24.53 -9.47
N PHE A 75 8.84 -23.57 -9.97
CA PHE A 75 7.44 -23.75 -10.37
C PHE A 75 7.16 -23.43 -11.85
N TYR A 76 8.11 -22.77 -12.51
CA TYR A 76 7.98 -22.24 -13.87
C TYR A 76 9.26 -22.51 -14.68
N GLN A 77 9.13 -22.64 -15.99
CA GLN A 77 10.30 -22.68 -16.88
C GLN A 77 10.99 -21.31 -16.92
N GLU A 78 12.28 -21.29 -17.26
CA GLU A 78 13.10 -20.06 -17.24
C GLU A 78 12.52 -18.94 -18.14
N ASP A 79 12.02 -19.29 -19.31
CA ASP A 79 11.36 -18.38 -20.24
C ASP A 79 10.00 -17.86 -19.70
N GLU A 80 9.23 -18.70 -19.01
CA GLU A 80 8.02 -18.29 -18.31
C GLU A 80 8.32 -17.32 -17.16
N VAL A 81 9.38 -17.56 -16.38
CA VAL A 81 9.81 -16.67 -15.29
C VAL A 81 10.22 -15.32 -15.83
N GLU A 82 11.04 -15.29 -16.88
CA GLU A 82 11.46 -14.03 -17.51
C GLU A 82 10.25 -13.28 -18.11
N HIS A 83 9.27 -14.00 -18.68
CA HIS A 83 8.02 -13.39 -19.11
C HIS A 83 7.24 -12.77 -17.95
N ILE A 84 7.12 -13.47 -16.82
CA ILE A 84 6.47 -12.98 -15.60
C ILE A 84 7.17 -11.73 -15.06
N ILE A 85 8.51 -11.76 -14.95
CA ILE A 85 9.32 -10.62 -14.52
C ILE A 85 9.02 -9.42 -15.43
N ASN A 86 9.11 -9.59 -16.74
CA ASN A 86 8.84 -8.51 -17.68
C ASN A 86 7.39 -8.00 -17.59
N LYS A 87 6.42 -8.87 -17.35
CA LYS A 87 5.02 -8.48 -17.12
C LYS A 87 4.89 -7.64 -15.84
N ILE A 88 5.55 -8.02 -14.74
CA ILE A 88 5.57 -7.27 -13.47
C ILE A 88 6.19 -5.88 -13.69
N TYR A 89 7.38 -5.82 -14.29
CA TYR A 89 8.09 -4.56 -14.53
C TYR A 89 7.34 -3.63 -15.47
N ALA A 90 6.78 -4.17 -16.56
CA ALA A 90 5.93 -3.43 -17.48
C ALA A 90 4.70 -2.81 -16.80
N ASN A 91 4.37 -3.21 -15.57
CA ASN A 91 3.25 -2.68 -14.82
C ASN A 91 3.64 -1.78 -13.65
N VAL A 92 4.83 -1.96 -13.08
CA VAL A 92 5.28 -1.18 -11.93
C VAL A 92 6.17 0.00 -12.30
N ASP A 93 6.98 -0.09 -13.37
CA ASP A 93 7.71 1.09 -13.89
C ASP A 93 6.76 2.24 -14.22
N ILE A 94 5.53 1.87 -14.55
CA ILE A 94 4.50 2.77 -15.01
C ILE A 94 4.01 3.69 -13.85
N VAL A 95 3.78 3.18 -12.63
CA VAL A 95 3.33 3.99 -11.46
C VAL A 95 4.33 5.09 -11.04
N ASN A 96 5.55 5.13 -11.61
CA ASN A 96 6.67 5.92 -11.09
C ASN A 96 6.97 5.57 -9.61
N SER A 97 6.47 4.43 -9.15
CA SER A 97 6.69 3.87 -7.82
C SER A 97 7.59 2.65 -7.96
N ARG A 98 8.81 2.84 -8.45
CA ARG A 98 9.86 1.81 -8.32
C ARG A 98 10.02 1.36 -6.86
N HIS A 99 9.69 2.26 -5.94
CA HIS A 99 9.49 2.02 -4.51
C HIS A 99 8.56 0.84 -4.18
N LEU A 100 7.57 0.55 -5.02
CA LEU A 100 6.61 -0.54 -4.80
C LEU A 100 7.31 -1.90 -4.89
N LEU A 101 8.07 -2.17 -5.96
CA LEU A 101 8.88 -3.40 -6.03
C LEU A 101 10.10 -3.37 -5.10
N GLY A 102 10.53 -2.17 -4.70
CA GLY A 102 11.60 -1.98 -3.73
C GLY A 102 11.30 -2.58 -2.35
N VAL A 103 10.02 -2.75 -2.00
CA VAL A 103 9.59 -3.33 -0.72
C VAL A 103 9.49 -4.86 -0.84
N PRO A 104 10.29 -5.65 -0.10
CA PRO A 104 10.30 -7.12 -0.20
C PRO A 104 8.92 -7.76 0.03
N LEU A 105 8.10 -7.18 0.91
CA LEU A 105 6.74 -7.67 1.17
C LEU A 105 5.85 -7.57 -0.07
N GLN A 106 5.99 -6.52 -0.88
CA GLN A 106 5.17 -6.33 -2.07
C GLN A 106 5.60 -7.28 -3.19
N LEU A 107 6.90 -7.52 -3.35
CA LEU A 107 7.40 -8.61 -4.21
C LEU A 107 6.89 -9.97 -3.77
N PHE A 108 6.91 -10.25 -2.48
CA PHE A 108 6.36 -11.48 -1.92
C PHE A 108 4.86 -11.62 -2.27
N MET A 109 4.07 -10.56 -2.10
CA MET A 109 2.64 -10.56 -2.45
C MET A 109 2.42 -10.82 -3.94
N ILE A 110 3.19 -10.16 -4.81
CA ILE A 110 3.09 -10.30 -6.27
C ILE A 110 3.40 -11.74 -6.67
N THR A 111 4.56 -12.25 -6.24
CA THR A 111 5.02 -13.61 -6.57
C THR A 111 4.11 -14.69 -6.01
N GLU A 112 3.56 -14.51 -4.80
CA GLU A 112 2.53 -15.39 -4.25
C GLU A 112 1.29 -15.48 -5.14
N ASN A 113 0.89 -14.39 -5.80
CA ASN A 113 -0.25 -14.44 -6.72
C ASN A 113 0.04 -15.31 -7.94
N PHE A 114 1.28 -15.33 -8.44
CA PHE A 114 1.67 -16.22 -9.52
C PHE A 114 1.74 -17.68 -9.07
N LEU A 115 2.26 -17.95 -7.87
CA LEU A 115 2.32 -19.31 -7.33
C LEU A 115 0.93 -19.91 -7.10
N ASN A 116 0.00 -19.13 -6.55
CA ASN A 116 -1.33 -19.61 -6.17
C ASN A 116 -2.35 -19.62 -7.32
N ASN A 117 -2.15 -18.83 -8.39
CA ASN A 117 -3.14 -18.62 -9.44
C ASN A 117 -2.54 -18.64 -10.86
N LYS A 118 -1.81 -19.72 -11.22
CA LYS A 118 -1.12 -19.86 -12.51
C LYS A 118 -1.99 -19.49 -13.73
N ASN A 119 -3.21 -20.02 -13.79
CA ASN A 119 -4.14 -19.82 -14.92
C ASN A 119 -4.60 -18.36 -15.09
N LEU A 120 -4.74 -17.64 -13.97
CA LEU A 120 -5.23 -16.26 -13.94
C LEU A 120 -4.25 -15.31 -14.64
N TRP A 121 -3.00 -15.72 -14.82
CA TRP A 121 -1.94 -14.89 -15.39
C TRP A 121 -1.47 -15.34 -16.77
N THR A 122 -1.54 -16.65 -17.05
CA THR A 122 -1.26 -17.22 -18.37
C THR A 122 -2.40 -17.02 -19.36
N GLU A 123 -3.66 -16.93 -18.90
CA GLU A 123 -4.85 -16.80 -19.76
C GLU A 123 -5.43 -15.38 -19.78
N SER A 124 -4.96 -14.49 -18.91
CA SER A 124 -5.45 -13.11 -18.82
C SER A 124 -4.78 -12.21 -19.85
N ASP A 125 -5.59 -11.76 -20.81
CA ASP A 125 -5.30 -10.64 -21.72
C ASP A 125 -5.18 -9.28 -20.99
N GLN A 126 -5.24 -9.24 -19.65
CA GLN A 126 -5.08 -7.97 -18.94
C GLN A 126 -3.65 -7.46 -19.08
N GLU A 127 -3.53 -6.38 -19.85
CA GLU A 127 -2.28 -5.64 -20.06
C GLU A 127 -1.82 -4.92 -18.79
N ILE A 128 -2.74 -4.66 -17.83
CA ILE A 128 -2.45 -3.95 -16.58
C ILE A 128 -2.65 -4.82 -15.31
N PHE A 129 -1.61 -4.97 -14.48
CA PHE A 129 -1.71 -5.47 -13.10
C PHE A 129 -2.29 -4.39 -12.19
N VAL A 130 -3.46 -4.67 -11.63
CA VAL A 130 -4.14 -3.72 -10.74
C VAL A 130 -3.75 -4.01 -9.29
N LEU A 131 -3.06 -3.07 -8.63
CA LEU A 131 -2.62 -3.21 -7.24
C LEU A 131 -3.72 -3.66 -6.27
N THR A 132 -4.93 -3.15 -6.43
CA THR A 132 -6.08 -3.49 -5.57
C THR A 132 -6.50 -4.95 -5.74
N LYS A 133 -6.38 -5.53 -6.94
CA LYS A 133 -6.59 -6.97 -7.16
C LYS A 133 -5.51 -7.80 -6.47
N MET A 134 -4.26 -7.32 -6.45
CA MET A 134 -3.17 -8.02 -5.76
C MET A 134 -3.40 -8.11 -4.25
N TYR A 135 -3.93 -7.04 -3.62
CA TYR A 135 -4.37 -7.10 -2.22
C TYR A 135 -5.50 -8.10 -2.01
N LYS A 136 -6.54 -8.11 -2.88
CA LYS A 136 -7.66 -9.09 -2.80
C LYS A 136 -7.13 -10.53 -2.79
N ILE A 137 -6.29 -10.87 -3.77
CA ILE A 137 -5.74 -12.23 -3.89
C ILE A 137 -4.84 -12.56 -2.69
N PHE A 138 -4.03 -11.61 -2.22
CA PHE A 138 -3.18 -11.83 -1.06
C PHE A 138 -3.97 -12.14 0.22
N PHE A 139 -5.05 -11.39 0.50
CA PHE A 139 -5.88 -11.65 1.67
C PHE A 139 -6.64 -12.98 1.54
N GLN A 140 -7.09 -13.34 0.34
CA GLN A 140 -7.64 -14.69 0.06
C GLN A 140 -6.59 -15.79 0.34
N GLY A 141 -5.33 -15.58 -0.04
CA GLY A 141 -4.23 -16.49 0.30
C GLY A 141 -4.05 -16.65 1.81
N LYS A 142 -4.14 -15.56 2.58
CA LYS A 142 -4.10 -15.59 4.05
C LYS A 142 -5.26 -16.39 4.66
N LYS A 143 -6.47 -16.28 4.12
CA LYS A 143 -7.62 -17.12 4.51
C LYS A 143 -7.27 -18.60 4.34
N MET A 144 -6.79 -18.98 3.16
CA MET A 144 -6.49 -20.37 2.83
C MET A 144 -5.39 -20.94 3.73
N HIS A 145 -4.34 -20.17 4.01
CA HIS A 145 -3.29 -20.57 4.95
C HIS A 145 -3.83 -20.82 6.35
N GLN A 146 -4.74 -19.97 6.84
CA GLN A 146 -5.34 -20.16 8.16
C GLN A 146 -6.26 -21.38 8.21
N LEU A 147 -7.11 -21.59 7.19
CA LEU A 147 -7.96 -22.78 7.11
C LEU A 147 -7.12 -24.08 7.13
N ARG A 148 -6.01 -24.11 6.39
CA ARG A 148 -5.05 -25.22 6.39
C ARG A 148 -4.44 -25.46 7.78
N LYS A 149 -4.05 -24.40 8.51
CA LYS A 149 -3.50 -24.51 9.87
C LYS A 149 -4.48 -25.11 10.87
N VAL A 150 -5.77 -24.84 10.73
CA VAL A 150 -6.83 -25.36 11.61
C VAL A 150 -7.26 -26.77 11.20
N GLY A 151 -6.66 -27.36 10.16
CA GLY A 151 -6.97 -28.72 9.70
C GLY A 151 -8.30 -28.83 8.94
N VAL A 152 -8.86 -27.69 8.51
CA VAL A 152 -10.08 -27.66 7.69
C VAL A 152 -9.67 -27.86 6.24
N HIS A 153 -9.73 -29.11 5.78
CA HIS A 153 -9.55 -29.45 4.38
C HIS A 153 -10.87 -29.24 3.62
N GLU A 154 -10.89 -28.27 2.70
CA GLU A 154 -11.74 -28.23 1.49
C GLU A 154 -13.28 -28.32 1.63
N HIS A 155 -13.86 -27.87 2.73
CA HIS A 155 -15.30 -27.57 2.76
C HIS A 155 -15.54 -26.10 3.10
N GLU A 156 -15.39 -25.24 2.09
CA GLU A 156 -15.76 -23.81 2.13
C GLU A 156 -17.23 -23.60 2.55
N ASP A 157 -18.10 -24.59 2.30
CA ASP A 157 -19.55 -24.46 2.50
C ASP A 157 -20.06 -24.81 3.90
N GLN A 158 -19.27 -25.44 4.77
CA GLN A 158 -19.78 -25.94 6.06
C GLN A 158 -19.47 -25.03 7.27
N ILE A 159 -18.57 -24.07 7.11
CA ILE A 159 -18.34 -23.02 8.11
C ILE A 159 -18.93 -21.77 7.48
N GLY A 160 -20.08 -21.28 7.97
CA GLY A 160 -20.75 -20.05 7.51
C GLY A 160 -19.96 -18.76 7.77
N PHE A 161 -18.65 -18.80 7.53
CA PHE A 161 -17.71 -17.72 7.66
C PHE A 161 -17.53 -17.06 6.30
N ASP A 162 -18.32 -16.03 6.07
CA ASP A 162 -18.14 -15.13 4.95
C ASP A 162 -16.85 -14.31 5.20
N PHE A 163 -15.79 -14.69 4.49
CA PHE A 163 -14.48 -14.05 4.62
C PHE A 163 -14.48 -12.62 4.10
N ASP A 164 -15.26 -12.34 3.05
CA ASP A 164 -15.35 -10.98 2.51
C ASP A 164 -16.05 -10.08 3.52
N LEU A 165 -17.14 -10.55 4.13
CA LEU A 165 -17.80 -9.86 5.26
C LEU A 165 -16.89 -9.71 6.49
N TYR A 166 -15.94 -10.63 6.69
CA TYR A 166 -14.94 -10.47 7.73
C TYR A 166 -13.90 -9.41 7.37
N LEU A 167 -13.43 -9.37 6.12
CA LEU A 167 -12.49 -8.36 5.64
C LEU A 167 -13.08 -6.95 5.72
N GLU A 168 -14.38 -6.79 5.46
CA GLU A 168 -15.10 -5.52 5.64
C GLU A 168 -14.98 -4.97 7.07
N GLN A 169 -14.76 -5.81 8.08
CA GLN A 169 -14.61 -5.34 9.45
C GLN A 169 -13.29 -4.55 9.68
N TYR A 170 -12.28 -4.73 8.82
CA TYR A 170 -11.02 -3.97 8.88
C TYR A 170 -11.12 -2.56 8.32
N GLU A 171 -12.13 -2.27 7.50
CA GLU A 171 -12.31 -1.02 6.78
C GLU A 171 -12.32 0.23 7.68
N LEU A 172 -13.15 0.23 8.72
CA LEU A 172 -13.25 1.37 9.65
C LEU A 172 -12.02 1.54 10.56
N PRO A 173 -11.47 0.47 11.18
CA PRO A 173 -10.18 0.55 11.86
C PRO A 173 -9.07 1.10 10.97
N ALA A 174 -9.02 0.64 9.72
CA ALA A 174 -8.04 1.07 8.73
C ALA A 174 -8.19 2.57 8.41
N LEU A 175 -9.41 3.02 8.13
CA LEU A 175 -9.71 4.43 7.89
C LEU A 175 -9.28 5.32 9.06
N LYS A 176 -9.56 4.90 10.30
CA LYS A 176 -9.14 5.62 11.52
C LYS A 176 -7.62 5.64 11.69
N SER A 177 -6.92 4.59 11.27
CA SER A 177 -5.45 4.54 11.33
C SER A 177 -4.75 5.38 10.25
N CYS A 178 -5.40 5.59 9.10
CA CYS A 178 -4.84 6.36 7.99
C CYS A 178 -5.07 7.88 8.13
N LEU A 179 -6.15 8.29 8.80
CA LEU A 179 -6.52 9.70 8.97
C LEU A 179 -6.16 10.19 10.37
N ASP A 180 -5.73 11.45 10.50
CA ASP A 180 -5.64 12.06 11.83
C ASP A 180 -7.03 12.26 12.44
N THR A 181 -7.08 12.37 13.76
CA THR A 181 -8.34 12.47 14.53
C THR A 181 -9.25 13.57 14.00
N THR A 182 -8.70 14.75 13.71
CA THR A 182 -9.47 15.88 13.20
C THR A 182 -10.09 15.57 11.84
N THR A 183 -9.34 14.95 10.93
CA THR A 183 -9.84 14.54 9.62
C THR A 183 -10.87 13.42 9.71
N PHE A 184 -10.62 12.43 10.56
CA PHE A 184 -11.55 11.32 10.78
C PHE A 184 -12.89 11.79 11.36
N ASP A 185 -12.88 12.72 12.32
CA ASP A 185 -14.08 13.25 12.97
C ASP A 185 -15.00 14.00 12.01
N LYS A 186 -14.48 14.57 10.91
CA LYS A 186 -15.30 15.20 9.84
C LYS A 186 -16.33 14.22 9.27
N LEU A 187 -16.02 12.93 9.25
CA LEU A 187 -16.86 11.89 8.65
C LEU A 187 -18.08 11.51 9.49
N LYS A 188 -18.11 11.88 10.78
CA LYS A 188 -19.23 11.62 11.72
C LYS A 188 -19.70 10.16 11.71
N ILE A 189 -18.76 9.22 11.66
CA ILE A 189 -19.05 7.78 11.54
C ILE A 189 -19.43 7.20 12.90
N ASN A 190 -20.45 6.35 12.94
CA ASN A 190 -20.76 5.54 14.11
C ASN A 190 -19.80 4.34 14.22
N LEU A 191 -18.97 4.33 15.26
CA LEU A 191 -17.97 3.29 15.50
C LEU A 191 -18.50 2.04 16.22
N GLY A 192 -19.79 1.94 16.54
CA GLY A 192 -20.32 0.88 17.42
C GLY A 192 -20.01 -0.56 16.97
N ARG A 193 -20.06 -0.85 15.66
CA ARG A 193 -19.65 -2.17 15.12
C ARG A 193 -18.13 -2.35 15.11
N SER A 194 -17.40 -1.31 14.73
CA SER A 194 -15.93 -1.29 14.71
C SER A 194 -15.35 -1.53 16.11
N GLN A 195 -15.96 -0.95 17.15
CA GLN A 195 -15.50 -1.12 18.53
C GLN A 195 -15.52 -2.60 18.96
N LYS A 196 -16.60 -3.33 18.67
CA LYS A 196 -16.67 -4.77 18.98
C LYS A 196 -15.61 -5.57 18.23
N PHE A 197 -15.28 -5.17 17.00
CA PHE A 197 -14.24 -5.81 16.21
C PHE A 197 -12.84 -5.50 16.76
N LEU A 198 -12.58 -4.25 17.15
CA LEU A 198 -11.33 -3.85 17.82
C LEU A 198 -11.09 -4.63 19.12
N GLU A 199 -12.13 -4.87 19.93
CA GLU A 199 -12.00 -5.75 21.11
C GLU A 199 -11.62 -7.19 20.75
N LYS A 200 -12.10 -7.72 19.62
CA LYS A 200 -11.66 -9.04 19.13
C LYS A 200 -10.19 -8.99 18.69
N LEU A 201 -9.79 -7.94 17.98
CA LEU A 201 -8.41 -7.77 17.53
C LEU A 201 -7.42 -7.63 18.70
N LYS A 202 -7.84 -7.08 19.85
CA LYS A 202 -7.02 -7.09 21.09
C LYS A 202 -6.72 -8.49 21.61
N ILE A 203 -7.63 -9.45 21.42
CA ILE A 203 -7.42 -10.85 21.78
C ILE A 203 -6.48 -11.52 20.78
N GLY A 204 -6.56 -11.12 19.52
CA GLY A 204 -5.64 -11.49 18.45
C GLY A 204 -6.30 -11.41 17.08
N ASP A 205 -5.50 -11.02 16.08
CA ASP A 205 -5.94 -11.06 14.69
C ASP A 205 -5.66 -12.45 14.08
N PRO A 206 -6.70 -13.23 13.71
CA PRO A 206 -6.50 -14.54 13.11
C PRO A 206 -5.77 -14.48 11.77
N PHE A 207 -5.85 -13.39 11.01
CA PHE A 207 -5.21 -13.29 9.69
C PHE A 207 -3.86 -12.56 9.74
N GLY A 208 -3.47 -12.04 10.90
CA GLY A 208 -2.28 -11.22 11.07
C GLY A 208 -2.27 -10.06 10.07
N ILE A 209 -3.38 -9.35 9.94
CA ILE A 209 -3.49 -8.11 9.16
C ILE A 209 -3.16 -6.91 10.08
N VAL A 210 -3.67 -6.97 11.31
CA VAL A 210 -3.43 -6.07 12.43
C VAL A 210 -2.42 -6.72 13.39
N SER A 211 -1.36 -5.99 13.73
CA SER A 211 -0.38 -6.42 14.72
C SER A 211 -0.92 -6.27 16.14
N ARG A 212 -1.55 -5.13 16.42
CA ARG A 212 -2.08 -4.77 17.75
C ARG A 212 -3.15 -3.68 17.67
N VAL A 213 -3.84 -3.45 18.78
CA VAL A 213 -4.75 -2.33 18.99
C VAL A 213 -4.26 -1.51 20.17
N THR A 214 -4.15 -0.19 20.02
CA THR A 214 -3.72 0.73 21.08
C THR A 214 -4.82 0.94 22.13
N ASP A 215 -4.47 1.52 23.28
CA ASP A 215 -5.43 1.87 24.34
C ASP A 215 -6.52 2.85 23.86
N ASP A 216 -6.17 3.73 22.91
CA ASP A 216 -7.10 4.67 22.24
C ASP A 216 -8.00 4.00 21.18
N ASN A 217 -8.02 2.66 21.14
CA ASN A 217 -8.76 1.86 20.17
C ASN A 217 -8.40 2.25 18.73
N GLN A 218 -7.10 2.33 18.44
CA GLN A 218 -6.59 2.44 17.07
C GLN A 218 -5.90 1.13 16.68
N ALA A 219 -6.24 0.58 15.51
CA ALA A 219 -5.59 -0.61 15.00
C ALA A 219 -4.26 -0.24 14.35
N ILE A 220 -3.21 -0.97 14.72
CA ILE A 220 -1.89 -0.90 14.08
C ILE A 220 -1.81 -2.07 13.10
N PHE A 221 -1.69 -1.77 11.82
CA PHE A 221 -1.60 -2.78 10.77
C PHE A 221 -0.16 -3.29 10.63
N ASN A 222 -0.01 -4.58 10.35
CA ASN A 222 1.28 -5.19 10.07
C ASN A 222 2.02 -4.49 8.92
N HIS A 223 1.26 -3.89 7.99
CA HIS A 223 1.82 -2.99 7.00
C HIS A 223 0.87 -1.82 6.74
N GLN A 224 1.41 -0.62 6.59
CA GLN A 224 0.60 0.60 6.37
C GLN A 224 -0.29 0.47 5.13
N THR A 225 0.22 -0.13 4.07
CA THR A 225 -0.55 -0.28 2.82
C THR A 225 -1.75 -1.21 2.97
N TYR A 226 -1.78 -2.10 3.98
CA TYR A 226 -3.00 -2.85 4.30
C TYR A 226 -4.08 -1.91 4.83
N ALA A 227 -3.69 -1.01 5.74
CA ALA A 227 -4.58 0.03 6.23
C ALA A 227 -5.06 0.93 5.08
N GLU A 228 -4.18 1.36 4.19
CA GLU A 228 -4.57 2.19 3.05
C GLU A 228 -5.55 1.44 2.12
N TYR A 229 -5.29 0.18 1.81
CA TYR A 229 -6.20 -0.66 1.03
C TYR A 229 -7.60 -0.77 1.66
N PHE A 230 -7.68 -1.16 2.94
CA PHE A 230 -8.99 -1.30 3.62
C PHE A 230 -9.68 0.05 3.83
N ALA A 231 -8.94 1.13 4.07
CA ALA A 231 -9.49 2.47 4.12
C ALA A 231 -10.11 2.87 2.77
N CYS A 232 -9.42 2.59 1.65
CA CYS A 232 -9.94 2.86 0.31
C CYS A 232 -11.15 1.98 -0.03
N ALA A 233 -11.19 0.72 0.43
CA ALA A 233 -12.36 -0.15 0.28
C ALA A 233 -13.59 0.44 0.98
N TRP A 234 -13.41 0.99 2.19
CA TRP A 234 -14.46 1.74 2.87
C TRP A 234 -14.94 2.95 2.08
N MET A 235 -13.97 3.75 1.61
CA MET A 235 -14.22 4.98 0.86
C MET A 235 -15.01 4.71 -0.42
N LYS A 236 -14.69 3.61 -1.13
CA LYS A 236 -15.41 3.16 -2.32
C LYS A 236 -16.91 2.98 -2.06
N ASN A 237 -17.26 2.44 -0.90
CA ASN A 237 -18.65 2.19 -0.51
C ASN A 237 -19.34 3.40 0.15
N ASN A 238 -18.62 4.52 0.36
CA ASN A 238 -19.10 5.70 1.11
C ASN A 238 -18.71 7.02 0.41
N LEU A 239 -18.85 7.09 -0.92
CA LEU A 239 -18.40 8.24 -1.73
C LEU A 239 -19.00 9.59 -1.29
N ASP A 240 -20.22 9.58 -0.75
CA ASP A 240 -20.89 10.77 -0.19
C ASP A 240 -20.06 11.38 0.95
N LYS A 241 -19.50 10.54 1.83
CA LYS A 241 -18.66 10.98 2.95
C LYS A 241 -17.24 11.32 2.51
N VAL A 242 -16.71 10.63 1.49
CA VAL A 242 -15.38 10.90 0.93
C VAL A 242 -15.26 12.34 0.41
N SER A 243 -16.37 12.92 -0.08
CA SER A 243 -16.40 14.33 -0.49
C SER A 243 -15.97 15.31 0.61
N LEU A 244 -16.14 14.94 1.89
CA LEU A 244 -15.72 15.74 3.05
C LEU A 244 -14.20 15.71 3.28
N LEU A 245 -13.48 14.81 2.61
CA LEU A 245 -12.03 14.61 2.74
C LEU A 245 -11.25 15.20 1.56
N GLN A 246 -11.90 15.94 0.66
CA GLN A 246 -11.29 16.38 -0.59
C GLN A 246 -9.98 17.16 -0.35
N ASP A 247 -9.97 18.09 0.59
CA ASP A 247 -8.76 18.88 0.88
C ASP A 247 -7.66 18.02 1.51
N ASP A 248 -8.03 17.03 2.33
CA ASP A 248 -7.09 16.19 3.05
C ASP A 248 -6.45 15.12 2.13
N LEU A 249 -7.23 14.55 1.20
CA LEU A 249 -6.76 13.50 0.27
C LEU A 249 -5.75 14.01 -0.76
N PHE A 250 -5.77 15.31 -1.07
CA PHE A 250 -4.84 15.91 -2.02
C PHE A 250 -3.54 16.41 -1.36
N THR A 251 -3.37 16.20 -0.06
CA THR A 251 -2.10 16.48 0.62
C THR A 251 -1.04 15.44 0.30
N LYS A 252 0.24 15.83 0.37
CA LYS A 252 1.37 14.91 0.16
C LYS A 252 1.36 13.73 1.16
N LYS A 253 0.89 13.96 2.38
CA LYS A 253 0.76 12.92 3.43
C LYS A 253 -0.12 11.76 2.97
N ASN A 254 -1.18 12.04 2.22
CA ASN A 254 -2.20 11.07 1.83
C ASN A 254 -2.05 10.59 0.38
N GLN A 255 -0.87 10.79 -0.24
CA GLN A 255 -0.64 10.46 -1.66
C GLN A 255 -0.86 8.98 -1.97
N ASN A 256 -0.40 8.06 -1.11
CA ASN A 256 -0.59 6.62 -1.29
C ASN A 256 -2.05 6.21 -1.14
N LEU A 257 -2.73 6.73 -0.11
CA LEU A 257 -4.15 6.52 0.11
C LEU A 257 -4.97 6.99 -1.10
N ARG A 258 -4.66 8.18 -1.64
CA ARG A 258 -5.30 8.69 -2.85
C ARG A 258 -5.01 7.83 -4.08
N LEU A 259 -3.78 7.38 -4.27
CA LEU A 259 -3.41 6.49 -5.37
C LEU A 259 -4.20 5.19 -5.35
N ILE A 260 -4.24 4.51 -4.19
CA ILE A 260 -4.99 3.25 -4.04
C ILE A 260 -6.49 3.49 -4.26
N PHE A 261 -7.04 4.58 -3.74
CA PHE A 261 -8.44 4.95 -3.96
C PHE A 261 -8.73 5.16 -5.46
N ASP A 262 -7.88 5.91 -6.18
CA ASP A 262 -8.03 6.15 -7.60
C ASP A 262 -7.99 4.85 -8.42
N ILE A 263 -7.09 3.93 -8.07
CA ILE A 263 -7.02 2.60 -8.68
C ILE A 263 -8.32 1.82 -8.45
N MET A 264 -8.90 1.87 -7.24
CA MET A 264 -10.17 1.21 -6.93
C MET A 264 -11.36 1.76 -7.72
N MET A 265 -11.37 3.08 -7.98
CA MET A 265 -12.42 3.72 -8.78
C MET A 265 -12.28 3.41 -10.27
N ALA A 266 -11.05 3.22 -10.73
CA ALA A 266 -10.70 2.96 -12.12
C ALA A 266 -10.70 1.46 -12.49
N GLU A 267 -10.96 0.54 -11.54
CA GLU A 267 -10.77 -0.92 -11.71
C GLU A 267 -11.44 -1.49 -12.98
N ASN A 268 -12.55 -0.89 -13.40
CA ASN A 268 -13.35 -1.29 -14.56
C ASN A 268 -13.06 -0.49 -15.85
N SER A 269 -12.04 0.37 -15.86
CA SER A 269 -11.70 1.23 -17.01
C SER A 269 -10.22 1.19 -17.36
N ALA A 270 -9.89 0.45 -18.42
CA ALA A 270 -8.53 0.35 -18.95
C ALA A 270 -7.89 1.72 -19.26
N LEU A 271 -8.67 2.70 -19.74
CA LEU A 271 -8.16 4.04 -20.02
C LEU A 271 -7.83 4.81 -18.73
N HIS A 272 -8.66 4.74 -17.68
CA HIS A 272 -8.36 5.41 -16.41
C HIS A 272 -7.17 4.76 -15.72
N LEU A 273 -7.12 3.42 -15.71
CA LEU A 273 -5.95 2.70 -15.21
C LEU A 273 -4.72 3.14 -16.00
N ALA A 274 -4.75 3.14 -17.33
CA ALA A 274 -3.63 3.62 -18.15
C ALA A 274 -3.24 5.07 -17.82
N VAL A 275 -4.16 5.95 -17.45
CA VAL A 275 -3.85 7.32 -16.99
C VAL A 275 -3.20 7.35 -15.61
N ILE A 276 -3.75 6.64 -14.62
CA ILE A 276 -3.19 6.56 -13.25
C ILE A 276 -1.78 6.00 -13.30
N TYR A 277 -1.65 4.91 -14.04
CA TYR A 277 -0.41 4.24 -14.31
C TYR A 277 0.48 5.13 -15.21
N ARG A 278 -0.02 6.02 -16.08
CA ARG A 278 0.79 6.82 -17.04
C ARG A 278 1.34 5.98 -18.21
N HIS A 279 0.61 4.96 -18.62
CA HIS A 279 0.91 4.12 -19.77
C HIS A 279 0.50 4.82 -21.08
N VAL A 280 1.40 5.62 -21.66
CA VAL A 280 1.10 6.44 -22.86
C VAL A 280 0.57 5.63 -24.05
N GLU A 281 1.14 4.45 -24.28
CA GLU A 281 0.72 3.55 -25.37
C GLU A 281 -0.70 3.02 -25.14
N LEU A 282 -1.04 2.54 -23.94
CA LEU A 282 -2.40 2.10 -23.61
C LEU A 282 -3.41 3.25 -23.56
N VAL A 283 -2.98 4.45 -23.15
CA VAL A 283 -3.81 5.65 -23.29
C VAL A 283 -4.16 5.83 -24.75
N SER A 284 -3.17 5.83 -25.65
CA SER A 284 -3.36 5.99 -27.09
C SER A 284 -4.27 4.91 -27.68
N LYS A 285 -4.09 3.66 -27.26
CA LYS A 285 -4.89 2.49 -27.66
C LYS A 285 -6.36 2.60 -27.25
N HIS A 286 -6.66 3.26 -26.14
CA HIS A 286 -8.00 3.32 -25.55
C HIS A 286 -8.65 4.72 -25.60
N LEU A 287 -8.10 5.67 -26.37
CA LEU A 287 -8.62 7.04 -26.50
C LEU A 287 -10.07 7.13 -27.00
N ASP A 288 -10.55 6.10 -27.68
CA ASP A 288 -11.95 5.96 -28.10
C ASP A 288 -12.93 5.95 -26.90
N LYS A 289 -12.44 5.55 -25.72
CA LYS A 289 -13.23 5.46 -24.47
C LYS A 289 -13.12 6.70 -23.57
N ARG A 290 -12.62 7.84 -24.07
CA ARG A 290 -12.39 9.07 -23.27
C ARG A 290 -13.62 9.66 -22.57
N GLU A 291 -14.82 9.37 -23.06
CA GLU A 291 -16.08 9.85 -22.48
C GLU A 291 -16.59 8.94 -21.35
N VAL A 292 -16.04 7.74 -21.23
CA VAL A 292 -16.35 6.82 -20.12
C VAL A 292 -15.84 7.46 -18.84
N LYS A 293 -16.66 7.41 -17.79
CA LYS A 293 -16.32 7.89 -16.47
C LYS A 293 -15.94 6.73 -15.56
N ASP A 294 -15.06 6.97 -14.59
CA ASP A 294 -14.79 6.02 -13.52
C ASP A 294 -15.95 5.97 -12.50
N GLU A 295 -15.84 5.12 -11.48
CA GLU A 295 -16.88 4.97 -10.45
C GLU A 295 -17.11 6.26 -9.63
N CYS A 296 -16.13 7.19 -9.61
CA CYS A 296 -16.25 8.52 -9.01
C CYS A 296 -16.85 9.56 -9.97
N GLY A 297 -17.22 9.18 -11.20
CA GLY A 297 -17.78 10.09 -12.20
C GLY A 297 -16.73 10.98 -12.88
N ARG A 298 -15.44 10.68 -12.72
CA ARG A 298 -14.32 11.43 -13.31
C ARG A 298 -14.04 10.93 -14.71
N SER A 299 -13.62 11.84 -15.59
CA SER A 299 -13.04 11.47 -16.88
C SER A 299 -11.55 11.17 -16.76
N PRO A 300 -10.94 10.48 -17.74
CA PRO A 300 -9.50 10.24 -17.77
C PRO A 300 -8.69 11.54 -17.73
N LEU A 301 -9.19 12.61 -18.36
CA LEU A 301 -8.54 13.92 -18.32
C LEU A 301 -8.60 14.53 -16.92
N GLN A 302 -9.76 14.48 -16.25
CA GLN A 302 -9.89 14.98 -14.88
C GLN A 302 -8.92 14.24 -13.96
N LEU A 303 -8.84 12.91 -14.10
CA LEU A 303 -7.90 12.09 -13.35
C LEU A 303 -6.45 12.47 -13.63
N LEU A 304 -6.06 12.62 -14.90
CA LEU A 304 -4.72 13.08 -15.28
C LEU A 304 -4.37 14.43 -14.63
N CYS A 305 -5.29 15.39 -14.67
CA CYS A 305 -5.11 16.71 -14.06
C CYS A 305 -4.85 16.64 -12.55
N THR A 306 -5.38 15.62 -11.85
CA THR A 306 -5.11 15.46 -10.42
C THR A 306 -3.66 15.02 -10.13
N TYR A 307 -2.98 14.39 -11.08
CA TYR A 307 -1.58 13.93 -10.98
C TYR A 307 -0.58 14.84 -11.68
N GLY A 308 -1.07 15.86 -12.41
CA GLY A 308 -0.23 16.91 -12.96
C GLY A 308 0.45 17.67 -11.83
N VAL A 309 1.78 17.76 -11.90
CA VAL A 309 2.52 18.76 -11.13
C VAL A 309 1.92 20.12 -11.49
N GLU A 310 1.68 20.99 -10.51
CA GLU A 310 1.29 22.38 -10.76
C GLU A 310 2.21 22.96 -11.84
N HIS A 311 1.72 22.99 -13.08
CA HIS A 311 2.39 23.80 -14.09
C HIS A 311 2.19 25.22 -13.60
N PRO A 312 3.27 25.99 -13.36
CA PRO A 312 3.08 27.40 -13.03
C PRO A 312 2.21 27.98 -14.14
N LEU A 313 1.10 28.61 -13.73
CA LEU A 313 0.25 29.36 -14.65
C LEU A 313 1.20 30.16 -15.54
N LEU A 314 1.18 29.88 -16.85
CA LEU A 314 1.98 30.65 -17.81
C LEU A 314 1.61 32.10 -17.58
N GLN A 315 2.48 32.83 -16.86
CA GLN A 315 2.30 34.25 -16.68
C GLN A 315 2.36 34.79 -18.09
N LYS A 316 1.21 35.28 -18.56
CA LYS A 316 1.06 35.87 -19.88
C LYS A 316 1.88 37.15 -19.85
N ASN A 317 3.19 37.03 -20.06
CA ASN A 317 4.05 38.17 -20.27
C ASN A 317 3.52 38.87 -21.51
N ARG A 318 2.78 39.96 -21.31
CA ARG A 318 2.47 40.96 -22.33
C ARG A 318 3.74 41.75 -22.68
N GLY A 319 4.82 41.04 -22.97
CA GLY A 319 6.11 41.59 -23.37
C GLY A 319 6.59 40.81 -24.58
N ASN A 320 6.78 41.53 -25.68
CA ASN A 320 7.18 41.00 -26.99
C ASN A 320 8.31 39.96 -26.87
N ILE A 321 8.00 38.70 -27.14
CA ILE A 321 9.01 37.66 -27.33
C ILE A 321 9.73 38.01 -28.65
N SER A 322 11.02 38.35 -28.58
CA SER A 322 11.83 38.60 -29.76
C SER A 322 12.17 37.27 -30.43
N LYS A 323 12.24 37.26 -31.76
CA LYS A 323 12.54 36.06 -32.59
C LYS A 323 13.79 35.27 -32.18
N ARG A 324 14.69 35.82 -31.37
CA ARG A 324 15.90 35.11 -30.91
C ARG A 324 15.64 34.01 -29.88
N ASP A 325 14.53 34.03 -29.15
CA ASP A 325 14.31 33.08 -28.05
C ASP A 325 13.70 31.74 -28.53
N LEU A 326 13.34 31.62 -29.82
CA LEU A 326 12.72 30.43 -30.41
C LEU A 326 13.73 29.45 -31.02
N GLU A 327 14.99 29.83 -31.19
CA GLU A 327 15.99 29.00 -31.90
C GLU A 327 16.91 28.18 -30.97
N THR A 328 16.64 28.13 -29.66
CA THR A 328 17.51 27.42 -28.70
C THR A 328 16.80 26.54 -27.67
N ARG A 329 15.64 25.96 -28.01
CA ARG A 329 15.04 24.90 -27.19
C ARG A 329 14.59 23.71 -28.02
#